data_AF-A0A6J5BAE4-F1
#
_entry.id   AF-A0A6J5BAE4-F1
#
_cell.length_a   1.000
_cell.length_b   1.000
_cell.length_c   1.000
_cell.angle_alpha   90.00
_cell.angle_beta   90.00
_cell.angle_gamma   90.00
#
_symmetry.space_group_name_H-M   'P 1'
#
loop_
_entity.id
_entity.type
_entity.pdbx_description
1 polymer ?
#
loop_
_entity_poly.entity_id
_entity_poly.type
_entity_poly.pdbx_seq_one_letter_code
_entity_poly.pdbx_strand_id
1 'polypeptide(L)'
;MTFVKDFRTRSYADVRRALLEREEIAFVDVREEDPHARSHPLFAANLPLSRLELDAPVRLPRRDVPIVVLDDGEGLAQRAAERFESLGYTDVALLEGGLQGWRKAGGELFQDVNVPSKAFGELVESVRHTPSLPAQQVQALLDREENVVVLDARRFDEYQTMNIPGSISVPGAELVLRARELAPDPATRIIVNCAGRTRSIIGAQSLINAGVPNPVAALRNGTIGWTLAGQPLAHGSSRRPDPVVDDALRLVAADGARSVADRAKVGRTSRDEARRWADEAVRTVYRFDVRTPEEYEAGHVPGFRSAPGGQLVQETEMFAPVRGARVILADSDGVRANMTASWLAQMNIEVYVVDGLTAADFAEKGAAPAARFAPQPPDADEISSAELAALLQSPGTVVLDFTSSANYVKRHIPGAWFAIRSQLETALHKLPDARRYVLTCGSSLLARFAAPEVAVLTGKPVQVLTGGTAAWVEAGLPVESGETRLASPRIDRYHRPYEGTDNAREAMNAYLEWEYGLVAQLARDGTHGFHVI
;
A
#
# COMPACT_ATOMS: atom_id res chain seq x y z
N MET A 1 31.73 8.37 -24.76
CA MET A 1 31.32 6.95 -24.57
C MET A 1 31.02 6.78 -23.09
N THR A 2 29.76 6.87 -22.71
CA THR A 2 29.30 6.51 -21.37
C THR A 2 29.33 5.00 -21.30
N PHE A 3 30.19 4.43 -20.45
CA PHE A 3 30.18 3.00 -20.18
C PHE A 3 28.89 2.70 -19.41
N VAL A 4 27.91 2.08 -20.08
CA VAL A 4 26.76 1.50 -19.40
C VAL A 4 27.29 0.30 -18.62
N LYS A 5 27.10 0.29 -17.30
CA LYS A 5 27.57 -0.81 -16.45
C LYS A 5 26.72 -2.04 -16.75
N ASP A 6 27.35 -3.15 -17.08
CA ASP A 6 26.63 -4.42 -17.24
C ASP A 6 26.22 -4.97 -15.87
N PHE A 7 24.92 -5.15 -15.68
CA PHE A 7 24.35 -5.85 -14.52
C PHE A 7 24.12 -7.32 -14.85
N ARG A 8 24.29 -8.18 -13.84
CA ARG A 8 23.84 -9.57 -13.94
C ARG A 8 22.34 -9.63 -14.24
N THR A 9 21.93 -10.63 -15.01
CA THR A 9 20.52 -10.89 -15.29
C THR A 9 20.02 -12.09 -14.49
N ARG A 10 18.70 -12.14 -14.22
CA ARG A 10 17.99 -13.35 -13.78
C ARG A 10 16.85 -13.63 -14.75
N SER A 11 16.70 -14.89 -15.13
CA SER A 11 15.65 -15.32 -16.05
C SER A 11 14.29 -15.47 -15.35
N TYR A 12 13.21 -15.61 -16.13
CA TYR A 12 11.91 -16.07 -15.61
C TYR A 12 12.04 -17.35 -14.77
N ALA A 13 12.84 -18.32 -15.23
CA ALA A 13 13.02 -19.60 -14.55
C ALA A 13 13.72 -19.44 -13.20
N ASP A 14 14.69 -18.53 -13.08
CA ASP A 14 15.37 -18.24 -11.81
C ASP A 14 14.41 -17.61 -10.79
N VAL A 15 13.61 -16.62 -11.22
CA VAL A 15 12.60 -15.98 -10.36
C VAL A 15 11.55 -17.01 -9.94
N ARG A 16 11.03 -17.81 -10.87
CA ARG A 16 10.07 -18.87 -10.58
C ARG A 16 10.63 -19.89 -9.59
N ARG A 17 11.88 -20.33 -9.76
CA ARG A 17 12.54 -21.27 -8.84
C ARG A 17 12.60 -20.67 -7.43
N ALA A 18 13.09 -19.45 -7.28
CA ALA A 18 13.18 -18.78 -5.98
C ALA A 18 11.81 -18.70 -5.28
N LEU A 19 10.75 -18.36 -6.02
CA LEU A 19 9.38 -18.33 -5.48
C LEU A 19 8.89 -19.71 -5.00
N LEU A 20 9.12 -20.76 -5.80
CA LEU A 20 8.70 -22.13 -5.45
C LEU A 20 9.50 -22.72 -4.28
N GLU A 21 10.81 -22.45 -4.23
CA GLU A 21 11.72 -22.88 -3.17
C GLU A 21 11.63 -21.99 -1.91
N ARG A 22 10.84 -20.91 -1.97
CA ARG A 22 10.63 -19.94 -0.88
C ARG A 22 11.92 -19.25 -0.47
N GLU A 23 12.84 -19.07 -1.40
CA GLU A 23 14.03 -18.26 -1.22
C GLU A 23 13.66 -16.78 -1.14
N GLU A 24 14.45 -15.98 -0.42
CA GLU A 24 14.19 -14.55 -0.35
C GLU A 24 14.43 -13.87 -1.70
N ILE A 25 13.41 -13.19 -2.21
CA ILE A 25 13.48 -12.40 -3.44
C ILE A 25 12.62 -11.14 -3.36
N ALA A 26 13.21 -9.99 -3.69
CA ALA A 26 12.50 -8.76 -3.99
C ALA A 26 12.36 -8.63 -5.51
N PHE A 27 11.19 -8.95 -6.04
CA PHE A 27 10.90 -8.76 -7.45
C PHE A 27 10.26 -7.37 -7.63
N VAL A 28 10.96 -6.45 -8.28
CA VAL A 28 10.66 -5.02 -8.22
C VAL A 28 10.38 -4.45 -9.60
N ASP A 29 9.18 -3.89 -9.77
CA ASP A 29 8.80 -3.08 -10.92
C ASP A 29 9.06 -1.60 -10.63
N VAL A 30 9.98 -1.01 -11.39
CA VAL A 30 10.46 0.37 -11.17
C VAL A 30 9.78 1.39 -12.08
N ARG A 31 8.80 0.96 -12.87
CA ARG A 31 7.92 1.87 -13.59
C ARG A 31 6.99 2.59 -12.60
N GLU A 32 6.29 3.61 -13.08
CA GLU A 32 5.25 4.28 -12.28
C GLU A 32 4.06 3.35 -12.01
N GLU A 33 3.16 3.71 -11.08
CA GLU A 33 2.08 2.82 -10.63
C GLU A 33 1.10 2.45 -11.77
N ASP A 34 0.74 3.39 -12.66
CA ASP A 34 -0.19 3.12 -13.76
C ASP A 34 0.35 2.07 -14.77
N PRO A 35 1.56 2.20 -15.35
CA PRO A 35 2.09 1.16 -16.23
C PRO A 35 2.34 -0.18 -15.52
N HIS A 36 2.68 -0.16 -14.22
CA HIS A 36 2.71 -1.38 -13.41
C HIS A 36 1.33 -2.05 -13.37
N ALA A 37 0.30 -1.30 -12.96
CA ALA A 37 -1.07 -1.79 -12.83
C ALA A 37 -1.69 -2.27 -14.16
N ARG A 38 -1.16 -1.86 -15.31
CA ARG A 38 -1.62 -2.37 -16.61
C ARG A 38 -1.15 -3.80 -16.90
N SER A 39 0.03 -4.18 -16.41
CA SER A 39 0.61 -5.50 -16.62
C SER A 39 1.86 -5.73 -15.76
N HIS A 40 1.80 -6.68 -14.83
CA HIS A 40 2.95 -7.08 -14.01
C HIS A 40 2.87 -8.56 -13.56
N PRO A 41 4.00 -9.20 -13.19
CA PRO A 41 3.99 -10.52 -12.55
C PRO A 41 3.32 -10.52 -11.17
N LEU A 42 2.75 -11.65 -10.74
CA LEU A 42 1.97 -11.76 -9.48
C LEU A 42 2.65 -11.12 -8.27
N PHE A 43 3.94 -11.44 -8.06
CA PHE A 43 4.70 -11.00 -6.89
C PHE A 43 5.67 -9.85 -7.17
N ALA A 44 5.55 -9.17 -8.32
CA ALA A 44 6.31 -7.95 -8.57
C ALA A 44 5.73 -6.80 -7.72
N ALA A 45 6.53 -6.24 -6.83
CA ALA A 45 6.18 -5.07 -6.04
C ALA A 45 6.56 -3.77 -6.78
N ASN A 46 5.67 -2.79 -6.82
CA ASN A 46 5.95 -1.50 -7.44
C ASN A 46 6.76 -0.59 -6.51
N LEU A 47 8.01 -0.31 -6.89
CA LEU A 47 8.87 0.71 -6.27
C LEU A 47 9.38 1.63 -7.40
N PRO A 48 8.60 2.66 -7.81
CA PRO A 48 8.96 3.52 -8.92
C PRO A 48 10.34 4.15 -8.78
N LEU A 49 11.13 4.18 -9.86
CA LEU A 49 12.45 4.83 -9.88
C LEU A 49 12.40 6.27 -9.35
N SER A 50 11.27 6.96 -9.59
CA SER A 50 11.02 8.32 -9.14
C SER A 50 11.24 8.51 -7.63
N ARG A 51 11.03 7.49 -6.80
CA ARG A 51 11.02 7.60 -5.34
C ARG A 51 11.93 6.59 -4.64
N LEU A 52 12.80 5.91 -5.40
CA LEU A 52 13.50 4.73 -4.95
C LEU A 52 14.32 4.96 -3.66
N GLU A 53 14.97 6.11 -3.53
CA GLU A 53 15.78 6.47 -2.36
C GLU A 53 14.95 6.64 -1.08
N LEU A 54 13.66 6.96 -1.21
CA LEU A 54 12.74 7.12 -0.09
C LEU A 54 12.14 5.77 0.31
N ASP A 55 11.77 4.96 -0.69
CA ASP A 55 10.96 3.76 -0.46
C ASP A 55 11.80 2.50 -0.24
N ALA A 56 12.95 2.35 -0.92
CA ALA A 56 13.76 1.15 -0.83
C ALA A 56 14.31 0.87 0.58
N PRO A 57 14.96 1.83 1.29
CA PRO A 57 15.50 1.56 2.63
C PRO A 57 14.44 1.13 3.64
N VAL A 58 13.21 1.59 3.44
CA VAL A 58 12.05 1.30 4.27
C VAL A 58 11.52 -0.10 3.98
N ARG A 59 11.40 -0.49 2.70
CA ARG A 59 10.71 -1.70 2.26
C ARG A 59 11.65 -2.89 2.02
N LEU A 60 12.94 -2.63 1.82
CA LEU A 60 14.00 -3.60 1.60
C LEU A 60 15.11 -3.36 2.64
N PRO A 61 14.88 -3.71 3.93
CA PRO A 61 15.80 -3.36 5.01
C PRO A 61 17.13 -4.13 4.99
N ARG A 62 17.19 -5.28 4.30
CA ARG A 62 18.40 -6.11 4.17
C ARG A 62 19.13 -5.77 2.87
N ARG A 63 20.40 -5.36 2.96
CA ARG A 63 21.18 -4.85 1.81
C ARG A 63 21.64 -5.91 0.81
N ASP A 64 21.78 -7.15 1.26
CA ASP A 64 22.14 -8.31 0.43
C ASP A 64 20.92 -9.18 0.08
N VAL A 65 19.69 -8.64 0.19
CA VAL A 65 18.51 -9.33 -0.34
C VAL A 65 18.60 -9.43 -1.86
N PRO A 66 18.30 -10.59 -2.47
CA PRO A 66 18.23 -10.70 -3.92
C PRO A 66 17.15 -9.79 -4.50
N ILE A 67 17.57 -8.75 -5.21
CA ILE A 67 16.69 -7.82 -5.93
C ILE A 67 16.72 -8.18 -7.42
N VAL A 68 15.55 -8.41 -8.01
CA VAL A 68 15.36 -8.53 -9.46
C VAL A 68 14.51 -7.36 -9.92
N VAL A 69 15.10 -6.49 -10.74
CA VAL A 69 14.47 -5.26 -11.21
C VAL A 69 13.92 -5.45 -12.61
N LEU A 70 12.71 -4.97 -12.88
CA LEU A 70 12.08 -5.00 -14.19
C LEU A 70 11.50 -3.64 -14.61
N ASP A 71 11.48 -3.44 -15.91
CA ASP A 71 10.67 -2.46 -16.63
C ASP A 71 10.11 -3.13 -17.92
N ASP A 72 9.56 -2.35 -18.85
CA ASP A 72 9.08 -2.82 -20.15
C ASP A 72 9.87 -2.20 -21.33
N GLY A 73 11.15 -1.91 -21.12
CA GLY A 73 12.06 -1.39 -22.14
C GLY A 73 12.27 0.13 -22.12
N GLU A 74 11.76 0.83 -21.11
CA GLU A 74 11.96 2.27 -20.92
C GLU A 74 13.40 2.62 -20.49
N GLY A 75 14.21 1.63 -20.08
CA GLY A 75 15.57 1.84 -19.55
C GLY A 75 15.59 2.28 -18.08
N LEU A 76 14.45 2.17 -17.39
CA LEU A 76 14.31 2.49 -15.97
C LEU A 76 14.96 1.41 -15.10
N ALA A 77 14.93 0.14 -15.51
CA ALA A 77 15.47 -0.97 -14.73
C ALA A 77 16.99 -0.83 -14.51
N GLN A 78 17.73 -0.47 -15.56
CA GLN A 78 19.17 -0.18 -15.49
C GLN A 78 19.48 0.97 -14.52
N ARG A 79 18.78 2.11 -14.68
CA ARG A 79 18.95 3.29 -13.80
C ARG A 79 18.61 2.97 -12.35
N ALA A 80 17.59 2.15 -12.12
CA ALA A 80 17.22 1.71 -10.79
C ALA A 80 18.25 0.75 -10.19
N ALA A 81 18.85 -0.14 -10.98
CA ALA A 81 19.89 -1.03 -10.51
C ALA A 81 21.15 -0.26 -10.05
N GLU A 82 21.58 0.74 -10.83
CA GLU A 82 22.67 1.66 -10.44
C GLU A 82 22.35 2.42 -9.14
N ARG A 83 21.09 2.84 -8.99
CA ARG A 83 20.61 3.53 -7.78
C ARG A 83 20.52 2.60 -6.57
N PHE A 84 20.13 1.34 -6.75
CA PHE A 84 20.17 0.36 -5.67
C PHE A 84 21.61 0.12 -5.19
N GLU A 85 22.58 -0.04 -6.10
CA GLU A 85 23.99 -0.18 -5.72
C GLU A 85 24.54 1.07 -5.02
N SER A 86 24.17 2.28 -5.47
CA SER A 86 24.61 3.51 -4.81
C SER A 86 24.01 3.69 -3.42
N LEU A 87 22.83 3.11 -3.18
CA LEU A 87 22.24 2.98 -1.85
C LEU A 87 22.90 1.86 -1.01
N GLY A 88 23.79 1.05 -1.59
CA GLY A 88 24.52 -0.01 -0.90
C GLY A 88 23.85 -1.38 -0.95
N TYR A 89 22.88 -1.61 -1.84
CA TYR A 89 22.39 -2.97 -2.11
C TYR A 89 23.42 -3.76 -2.93
N THR A 90 23.72 -4.98 -2.50
CA THR A 90 24.84 -5.76 -3.04
C THR A 90 24.42 -6.88 -3.98
N ASP A 91 23.14 -7.29 -3.97
CA ASP A 91 22.62 -8.41 -4.76
C ASP A 91 21.52 -7.94 -5.73
N VAL A 92 21.88 -7.06 -6.69
CA VAL A 92 20.93 -6.49 -7.66
C VAL A 92 21.10 -7.14 -9.04
N ALA A 93 20.00 -7.54 -9.67
CA ALA A 93 19.96 -8.12 -11.01
C ALA A 93 18.83 -7.51 -11.84
N LEU A 94 18.99 -7.50 -13.16
CA LEU A 94 17.91 -7.16 -14.10
C LEU A 94 17.13 -8.41 -14.47
N LEU A 95 15.82 -8.28 -14.65
CA LEU A 95 15.02 -9.33 -15.27
C LEU A 95 15.40 -9.48 -16.74
N GLU A 96 15.80 -10.68 -17.16
CA GLU A 96 16.16 -10.96 -18.53
C GLU A 96 15.00 -10.64 -19.49
N GLY A 97 15.23 -9.69 -20.41
CA GLY A 97 14.21 -9.24 -21.37
C GLY A 97 13.07 -8.41 -20.77
N GLY A 98 13.15 -8.00 -19.49
CA GLY A 98 12.12 -7.21 -18.82
C GLY A 98 10.76 -7.90 -18.82
N LEU A 99 9.68 -7.11 -18.77
CA LEU A 99 8.31 -7.61 -18.80
C LEU A 99 8.00 -8.43 -20.08
N GLN A 100 8.58 -8.05 -21.22
CA GLN A 100 8.46 -8.83 -22.46
C GLN A 100 9.11 -10.20 -22.35
N GLY A 101 10.25 -10.29 -21.66
CA GLY A 101 10.95 -11.55 -21.38
C GLY A 101 10.10 -12.48 -20.52
N TRP A 102 9.49 -11.95 -19.45
CA TRP A 102 8.53 -12.68 -18.62
C TRP A 102 7.38 -13.27 -19.45
N ARG A 103 6.75 -12.44 -20.28
CA ARG A 103 5.63 -12.84 -21.16
C ARG A 103 6.05 -13.93 -22.14
N LYS A 104 7.18 -13.77 -22.83
CA LYS A 104 7.69 -14.73 -23.82
C LYS A 104 8.07 -16.08 -23.19
N ALA A 105 8.52 -16.07 -21.94
CA ALA A 105 8.82 -17.28 -21.18
C ALA A 105 7.57 -18.02 -20.67
N GLY A 106 6.36 -17.49 -20.93
CA GLY A 106 5.10 -18.07 -20.48
C GLY A 106 4.73 -17.71 -19.04
N GLY A 107 5.34 -16.67 -18.46
CA GLY A 107 4.96 -16.16 -17.16
C GLY A 107 3.60 -15.46 -17.19
N GLU A 108 2.73 -15.79 -16.24
CA GLU A 108 1.42 -15.15 -16.11
C GLU A 108 1.58 -13.67 -15.75
N LEU A 109 0.71 -12.83 -16.30
CA LEU A 109 0.70 -11.39 -16.06
C LEU A 109 -0.67 -10.97 -15.55
N PHE A 110 -0.64 -10.10 -14.56
CA PHE A 110 -1.81 -9.59 -13.88
C PHE A 110 -1.94 -8.10 -14.15
N GLN A 111 -3.16 -7.60 -13.93
CA GLN A 111 -3.49 -6.18 -13.97
C GLN A 111 -3.95 -5.75 -12.57
N ASP A 112 -4.15 -4.45 -12.39
CA ASP A 112 -4.46 -3.79 -11.12
C ASP A 112 -3.27 -3.80 -10.14
N VAL A 113 -3.51 -3.46 -8.88
CA VAL A 113 -2.53 -3.40 -7.78
C VAL A 113 -2.97 -4.34 -6.65
N ASN A 114 -2.01 -4.73 -5.80
CA ASN A 114 -2.24 -5.61 -4.66
C ASN A 114 -2.85 -6.97 -5.05
N VAL A 115 -2.48 -7.45 -6.23
CA VAL A 115 -3.02 -8.66 -6.85
C VAL A 115 -2.88 -9.90 -5.95
N PRO A 116 -1.75 -10.17 -5.27
CA PRO A 116 -1.66 -11.32 -4.35
C PRO A 116 -2.80 -11.34 -3.33
N SER A 117 -3.08 -10.20 -2.70
CA SER A 117 -4.10 -10.07 -1.67
C SER A 117 -5.52 -10.22 -2.24
N LYS A 118 -5.78 -9.60 -3.40
CA LYS A 118 -7.10 -9.66 -4.06
C LYS A 118 -7.41 -11.07 -4.57
N ALA A 119 -6.45 -11.68 -5.25
CA ALA A 119 -6.57 -13.04 -5.75
C ALA A 119 -6.72 -14.06 -4.60
N PHE A 120 -6.04 -13.83 -3.48
CA PHE A 120 -6.23 -14.61 -2.27
C PHE A 120 -7.65 -14.44 -1.70
N GLY A 121 -8.21 -13.22 -1.68
CA GLY A 121 -9.60 -12.99 -1.29
C GLY A 121 -10.59 -13.81 -2.12
N GLU A 122 -10.42 -13.84 -3.44
CA GLU A 122 -11.25 -14.66 -4.34
C GLU A 122 -11.04 -16.16 -4.11
N LEU A 123 -9.80 -16.60 -3.82
CA LEU A 123 -9.53 -17.99 -3.44
C LEU A 123 -10.28 -18.37 -2.16
N VAL A 124 -10.30 -17.49 -1.14
CA VAL A 124 -11.05 -17.73 0.10
C VAL A 124 -12.53 -17.92 -0.17
N GLU A 125 -13.17 -17.03 -0.94
CA GLU A 125 -14.59 -17.20 -1.29
C GLU A 125 -14.83 -18.51 -2.06
N SER A 126 -13.95 -18.86 -3.01
CA SER A 126 -14.10 -20.07 -3.82
C SER A 126 -14.02 -21.37 -3.00
N VAL A 127 -13.17 -21.40 -1.96
CA VAL A 127 -12.94 -22.59 -1.12
C VAL A 127 -13.93 -22.66 0.04
N ARG A 128 -14.21 -21.54 0.70
CA ARG A 128 -15.04 -21.50 1.91
C ARG A 128 -16.51 -21.17 1.65
N HIS A 129 -16.84 -20.79 0.43
CA HIS A 129 -18.17 -20.33 0.03
C HIS A 129 -18.66 -19.22 0.97
N THR A 130 -17.78 -18.24 1.25
CA THR A 130 -18.05 -17.14 2.16
C THR A 130 -19.42 -16.52 1.85
N PRO A 131 -20.38 -16.50 2.80
CA PRO A 131 -21.73 -16.03 2.51
C PRO A 131 -21.73 -14.59 2.01
N SER A 132 -22.52 -14.29 0.98
CA SER A 132 -22.68 -12.93 0.45
C SER A 132 -24.12 -12.60 0.08
N LEU A 133 -24.52 -11.35 0.30
CA LEU A 133 -25.83 -10.82 -0.07
C LEU A 133 -25.72 -9.79 -1.19
N PRO A 134 -26.60 -9.80 -2.21
CA PRO A 134 -26.65 -8.76 -3.23
C PRO A 134 -27.13 -7.44 -2.64
N ALA A 135 -26.73 -6.33 -3.27
CA ALA A 135 -26.99 -4.98 -2.78
C ALA A 135 -28.50 -4.68 -2.61
N GLN A 136 -29.35 -5.20 -3.50
CA GLN A 136 -30.82 -5.07 -3.41
C GLN A 136 -31.39 -5.76 -2.17
N GLN A 137 -30.84 -6.91 -1.79
CA GLN A 137 -31.29 -7.61 -0.60
C GLN A 137 -30.83 -6.87 0.66
N VAL A 138 -29.59 -6.37 0.69
CA VAL A 138 -29.11 -5.57 1.83
C VAL A 138 -29.93 -4.29 2.00
N GLN A 139 -30.25 -3.58 0.90
CA GLN A 139 -31.14 -2.42 0.96
C GLN A 139 -32.52 -2.79 1.53
N ALA A 140 -33.12 -3.89 1.08
CA ALA A 140 -34.41 -4.33 1.62
C ALA A 140 -34.37 -4.64 3.13
N LEU A 141 -33.25 -5.15 3.65
CA LEU A 141 -33.07 -5.35 5.10
C LEU A 141 -33.04 -4.01 5.85
N LEU A 142 -32.32 -3.01 5.29
CA LEU A 142 -32.23 -1.67 5.87
C LEU A 142 -33.57 -0.94 5.83
N ASP A 143 -34.28 -0.99 4.69
CA ASP A 143 -35.58 -0.32 4.50
C ASP A 143 -36.68 -0.89 5.42
N ARG A 144 -36.54 -2.15 5.82
CA ARG A 144 -37.45 -2.84 6.76
C ARG A 144 -37.02 -2.72 8.22
N GLU A 145 -35.92 -2.02 8.49
CA GLU A 145 -35.32 -1.90 9.82
C GLU A 145 -35.13 -3.28 10.49
N GLU A 146 -34.73 -4.29 9.72
CA GLU A 146 -34.41 -5.61 10.27
C GLU A 146 -33.19 -5.53 11.20
N ASN A 147 -33.02 -6.51 12.09
CA ASN A 147 -31.91 -6.56 13.04
C ASN A 147 -30.57 -6.87 12.32
N VAL A 148 -29.97 -5.84 11.72
CA VAL A 148 -28.75 -5.92 10.91
C VAL A 148 -27.78 -4.78 11.23
N VAL A 149 -26.48 -5.08 11.22
CA VAL A 149 -25.40 -4.09 11.25
C VAL A 149 -24.53 -4.23 10.01
N VAL A 150 -24.13 -3.09 9.43
CA VAL A 150 -23.22 -3.05 8.26
C VAL A 150 -21.89 -2.45 8.70
N LEU A 151 -20.81 -3.22 8.56
CA LEU A 151 -19.45 -2.88 9.00
C LEU A 151 -18.55 -2.66 7.77
N ASP A 152 -17.99 -1.46 7.63
CA ASP A 152 -17.08 -1.13 6.52
C ASP A 152 -15.62 -1.43 6.91
N ALA A 153 -15.01 -2.38 6.20
CA ALA A 153 -13.69 -2.93 6.50
C ALA A 153 -12.52 -2.11 5.91
N ARG A 154 -12.80 -0.98 5.24
CA ARG A 154 -11.79 -0.12 4.61
C ARG A 154 -11.12 0.83 5.60
N ARG A 155 -10.16 1.62 5.13
CA ARG A 155 -9.63 2.75 5.89
C ARG A 155 -10.73 3.79 6.14
N PHE A 156 -10.56 4.57 7.20
CA PHE A 156 -11.52 5.59 7.58
C PHE A 156 -11.68 6.68 6.50
N ASP A 157 -10.60 7.08 5.82
CA ASP A 157 -10.66 8.05 4.71
C ASP A 157 -11.48 7.54 3.52
N GLU A 158 -11.36 6.25 3.19
CA GLU A 158 -12.17 5.62 2.13
C GLU A 158 -13.66 5.59 2.52
N TYR A 159 -13.96 5.29 3.79
CA TYR A 159 -15.32 5.32 4.34
C TYR A 159 -15.92 6.73 4.31
N GLN A 160 -15.15 7.75 4.67
CA GLN A 160 -15.62 9.15 4.62
C GLN A 160 -15.89 9.63 3.19
N THR A 161 -15.14 9.12 2.20
CA THR A 161 -15.34 9.45 0.79
C THR A 161 -16.72 9.00 0.31
N MET A 162 -17.08 7.75 0.62
CA MET A 162 -18.41 7.19 0.35
C MET A 162 -18.64 5.93 1.17
N ASN A 163 -19.87 5.68 1.63
CA ASN A 163 -20.21 4.52 2.43
C ASN A 163 -21.65 4.02 2.21
N ILE A 164 -21.93 2.78 2.61
CA ILE A 164 -23.30 2.26 2.62
C ILE A 164 -24.12 3.03 3.66
N PRO A 165 -25.34 3.52 3.36
CA PRO A 165 -26.17 4.21 4.34
C PRO A 165 -26.33 3.38 5.62
N GLY A 166 -26.16 4.02 6.77
CA GLY A 166 -26.29 3.33 8.06
C GLY A 166 -25.03 2.64 8.59
N SER A 167 -24.06 2.31 7.72
CA SER A 167 -22.87 1.53 8.08
C SER A 167 -21.93 2.20 9.09
N ILE A 168 -21.11 1.41 9.77
CA ILE A 168 -20.12 1.81 10.78
C ILE A 168 -18.72 1.47 10.25
N SER A 169 -17.77 2.39 10.37
CA SER A 169 -16.37 2.11 10.02
C SER A 169 -15.74 1.18 11.05
N VAL A 170 -15.29 0.00 10.60
CA VAL A 170 -14.58 -1.00 11.41
C VAL A 170 -13.50 -1.63 10.52
N PRO A 171 -12.30 -1.00 10.40
CA PRO A 171 -11.22 -1.49 9.54
C PRO A 171 -10.93 -2.98 9.76
N GLY A 172 -10.59 -3.71 8.71
CA GLY A 172 -10.67 -5.19 8.69
C GLY A 172 -10.11 -5.95 9.91
N ALA A 173 -8.97 -5.53 10.48
CA ALA A 173 -8.39 -6.19 11.66
C ALA A 173 -9.19 -5.94 12.96
N GLU A 174 -9.94 -4.84 13.04
CA GLU A 174 -10.81 -4.50 14.17
C GLU A 174 -12.09 -5.35 14.21
N LEU A 175 -12.49 -5.98 13.10
CA LEU A 175 -13.81 -6.65 13.00
C LEU A 175 -14.04 -7.67 14.11
N VAL A 176 -13.10 -8.59 14.35
CA VAL A 176 -13.24 -9.63 15.39
C VAL A 176 -13.21 -9.01 16.80
N LEU A 177 -12.46 -7.93 16.99
CA LEU A 177 -12.34 -7.22 18.26
C LEU A 177 -13.66 -6.49 18.61
N ARG A 178 -14.34 -5.93 17.61
CA ARG A 178 -15.50 -5.03 17.79
C ARG A 178 -16.86 -5.67 17.54
N ALA A 179 -16.93 -6.78 16.80
CA ALA A 179 -18.21 -7.33 16.33
C ALA A 179 -19.21 -7.64 17.47
N ARG A 180 -18.74 -8.19 18.59
CA ARG A 180 -19.60 -8.55 19.73
C ARG A 180 -20.16 -7.34 20.47
N GLU A 181 -19.46 -6.21 20.44
CA GLU A 181 -19.93 -4.94 20.99
C GLU A 181 -20.99 -4.31 20.08
N LEU A 182 -20.77 -4.39 18.77
CA LEU A 182 -21.65 -3.80 17.75
C LEU A 182 -22.88 -4.65 17.44
N ALA A 183 -22.83 -5.96 17.68
CA ALA A 183 -23.91 -6.91 17.47
C ALA A 183 -24.01 -7.92 18.65
N PRO A 184 -24.37 -7.44 19.86
CA PRO A 184 -24.37 -8.27 21.07
C PRO A 184 -25.45 -9.36 21.06
N ASP A 185 -26.57 -9.13 20.35
CA ASP A 185 -27.60 -10.15 20.12
C ASP A 185 -27.13 -11.13 19.03
N PRO A 186 -27.00 -12.43 19.32
CA PRO A 186 -26.58 -13.43 18.33
C PRO A 186 -27.54 -13.56 17.13
N ALA A 187 -28.77 -13.06 17.23
CA ALA A 187 -29.69 -12.99 16.11
C ALA A 187 -29.42 -11.81 15.16
N THR A 188 -28.68 -10.78 15.60
CA THR A 188 -28.29 -9.64 14.75
C THR A 188 -27.42 -10.12 13.61
N ARG A 189 -27.82 -9.81 12.37
CA ARG A 189 -27.01 -10.12 11.18
C ARG A 189 -25.87 -9.12 11.04
N ILE A 190 -24.66 -9.63 10.83
CA ILE A 190 -23.48 -8.80 10.53
C ILE A 190 -23.21 -8.86 9.03
N ILE A 191 -23.24 -7.70 8.38
CA ILE A 191 -22.86 -7.55 6.97
C ILE A 191 -21.54 -6.79 6.90
N VAL A 192 -20.51 -7.38 6.29
CA VAL A 192 -19.23 -6.69 6.08
C VAL A 192 -19.17 -6.15 4.66
N ASN A 193 -18.85 -4.86 4.47
CA ASN A 193 -18.64 -4.27 3.16
C ASN A 193 -17.21 -3.75 2.96
N CYS A 194 -16.86 -3.56 1.69
CA CYS A 194 -15.75 -2.71 1.28
C CYS A 194 -16.15 -1.97 0.00
N ALA A 195 -15.19 -1.53 -0.82
CA ALA A 195 -15.48 -0.88 -2.09
C ALA A 195 -15.85 -1.88 -3.18
N GLY A 196 -15.07 -2.96 -3.31
CA GLY A 196 -15.30 -4.08 -4.21
C GLY A 196 -15.61 -5.37 -3.44
N ARG A 197 -14.72 -6.36 -3.49
CA ARG A 197 -14.97 -7.71 -2.94
C ARG A 197 -13.98 -8.16 -1.87
N THR A 198 -12.68 -7.90 -2.09
CA THR A 198 -11.58 -8.48 -1.29
C THR A 198 -11.75 -8.31 0.22
N ARG A 199 -11.82 -7.06 0.73
CA ARG A 199 -11.87 -6.78 2.18
C ARG A 199 -13.17 -7.25 2.84
N SER A 200 -14.30 -7.28 2.11
CA SER A 200 -15.55 -7.81 2.66
C SER A 200 -15.54 -9.32 2.78
N ILE A 201 -14.96 -10.04 1.81
CA ILE A 201 -14.76 -11.50 1.89
C ILE A 201 -13.86 -11.83 3.08
N ILE A 202 -12.68 -11.20 3.16
CA ILE A 202 -11.72 -11.44 4.24
C ILE A 202 -12.32 -11.08 5.60
N GLY A 203 -13.03 -9.96 5.70
CA GLY A 203 -13.67 -9.53 6.95
C GLY A 203 -14.80 -10.46 7.39
N ALA A 204 -15.70 -10.86 6.47
CA ALA A 204 -16.76 -11.81 6.78
C ALA A 204 -16.19 -13.17 7.20
N GLN A 205 -15.21 -13.69 6.46
CA GLN A 205 -14.58 -14.96 6.79
C GLN A 205 -13.74 -14.88 8.07
N SER A 206 -13.23 -13.71 8.44
CA SER A 206 -12.56 -13.47 9.73
C SER A 206 -13.50 -13.70 10.90
N LEU A 207 -14.70 -13.12 10.83
CA LEU A 207 -15.74 -13.28 11.85
C LEU A 207 -16.20 -14.74 11.96
N ILE A 208 -16.43 -15.39 10.81
CA ILE A 208 -16.82 -16.81 10.74
C ILE A 208 -15.73 -17.71 11.33
N ASN A 209 -14.47 -17.49 10.95
CA ASN A 209 -13.34 -18.27 11.46
C ASN A 209 -13.19 -18.08 12.97
N ALA A 210 -13.37 -16.86 13.49
CA ALA A 210 -13.30 -16.56 14.92
C ALA A 210 -14.52 -17.06 15.72
N GLY A 211 -15.54 -17.61 15.06
CA GLY A 211 -16.69 -18.22 15.73
C GLY A 211 -17.63 -17.23 16.38
N VAL A 212 -17.85 -16.05 15.77
CA VAL A 212 -18.94 -15.18 16.23
C VAL A 212 -20.29 -15.91 16.07
N PRO A 213 -21.23 -15.77 17.02
CA PRO A 213 -22.49 -16.51 16.98
C PRO A 213 -23.47 -15.95 15.94
N ASN A 214 -23.25 -14.71 15.49
CA ASN A 214 -24.10 -13.99 14.56
C ASN A 214 -24.11 -14.63 13.16
N PRO A 215 -25.22 -14.54 12.41
CA PRO A 215 -25.19 -14.79 10.98
C PRO A 215 -24.38 -13.69 10.29
N VAL A 216 -23.31 -14.10 9.59
CA VAL A 216 -22.38 -13.19 8.90
C VAL A 216 -22.51 -13.33 7.39
N ALA A 217 -22.47 -12.22 6.66
CA ALA A 217 -22.32 -12.19 5.21
C ALA A 217 -21.47 -11.00 4.74
N ALA A 218 -20.84 -11.12 3.57
CA ALA A 218 -20.29 -9.99 2.84
C ALA A 218 -21.39 -9.27 2.04
N LEU A 219 -21.32 -7.94 1.92
CA LEU A 219 -22.04 -7.22 0.87
C LEU A 219 -21.34 -7.51 -0.47
N ARG A 220 -22.05 -8.23 -1.35
CA ARG A 220 -21.51 -8.62 -2.66
C ARG A 220 -21.18 -7.37 -3.48
N ASN A 221 -19.91 -7.28 -3.89
CA ASN A 221 -19.34 -6.20 -4.69
C ASN A 221 -19.35 -4.80 -4.03
N GLY A 222 -19.62 -4.71 -2.71
CA GLY A 222 -19.38 -3.49 -1.93
C GLY A 222 -20.12 -2.25 -2.44
N THR A 223 -19.49 -1.07 -2.27
CA THR A 223 -20.04 0.21 -2.76
C THR A 223 -20.15 0.24 -4.28
N ILE A 224 -19.28 -0.46 -5.03
CA ILE A 224 -19.41 -0.62 -6.48
C ILE A 224 -20.74 -1.30 -6.81
N GLY A 225 -21.03 -2.44 -6.18
CA GLY A 225 -22.28 -3.18 -6.38
C GLY A 225 -23.51 -2.34 -6.03
N TRP A 226 -23.41 -1.55 -4.96
CA TRP A 226 -24.44 -0.59 -4.54
C TRP A 226 -24.73 0.48 -5.61
N THR A 227 -23.68 1.12 -6.14
CA THR A 227 -23.79 2.11 -7.23
C THR A 227 -24.31 1.47 -8.52
N LEU A 228 -23.83 0.28 -8.87
CA LEU A 228 -24.29 -0.45 -10.05
C LEU A 228 -25.78 -0.82 -9.96
N ALA A 229 -26.27 -1.10 -8.74
CA ALA A 229 -27.68 -1.34 -8.45
C ALA A 229 -28.55 -0.07 -8.46
N GLY A 230 -27.97 1.13 -8.67
CA GLY A 230 -28.69 2.40 -8.66
C GLY A 230 -29.09 2.89 -7.26
N GLN A 231 -28.42 2.37 -6.22
CA GLN A 231 -28.74 2.67 -4.83
C GLN A 231 -27.88 3.83 -4.32
N PRO A 232 -28.42 4.73 -3.47
CA PRO A 232 -27.69 5.91 -3.01
C PRO A 232 -26.62 5.56 -1.99
N LEU A 233 -25.41 6.11 -2.16
CA LEU A 233 -24.36 6.08 -1.15
C LEU A 233 -24.52 7.25 -0.18
N ALA A 234 -24.03 7.09 1.04
CA ALA A 234 -23.79 8.19 1.97
C ALA A 234 -22.34 8.71 1.82
N HIS A 235 -22.09 9.94 2.28
CA HIS A 235 -20.80 10.61 2.20
C HIS A 235 -20.50 11.36 3.49
N GLY A 236 -19.22 11.53 3.84
CA GLY A 236 -18.78 12.30 5.01
C GLY A 236 -19.18 11.71 6.36
N SER A 237 -19.59 10.43 6.41
CA SER A 237 -19.97 9.77 7.65
C SER A 237 -18.79 9.62 8.61
N SER A 238 -19.05 9.73 9.91
CA SER A 238 -18.04 9.62 10.98
C SER A 238 -18.35 8.50 11.99
N ARG A 239 -19.28 7.60 11.66
CA ARG A 239 -19.69 6.49 12.55
C ARG A 239 -18.54 5.51 12.75
N ARG A 240 -18.12 5.35 14.01
CA ARG A 240 -17.07 4.44 14.47
C ARG A 240 -17.41 3.95 15.87
N PRO A 241 -16.96 2.75 16.28
CA PRO A 241 -17.11 2.28 17.66
C PRO A 241 -16.34 3.16 18.65
N ASP A 242 -16.64 3.02 19.94
CA ASP A 242 -15.81 3.60 21.00
C ASP A 242 -14.38 3.02 20.92
N PRO A 243 -13.31 3.80 21.07
CA PRO A 243 -11.95 3.27 21.12
C PRO A 243 -11.74 2.19 22.20
N VAL A 244 -12.46 2.26 23.32
CA VAL A 244 -12.34 1.31 24.45
C VAL A 244 -13.24 0.09 24.22
N VAL A 245 -12.66 -1.10 24.32
CA VAL A 245 -13.41 -2.37 24.30
C VAL A 245 -13.57 -2.87 25.73
N ASP A 246 -14.74 -3.41 26.05
CA ASP A 246 -14.94 -4.17 27.29
C ASP A 246 -13.97 -5.37 27.38
N ASP A 247 -13.32 -5.53 28.52
CA ASP A 247 -12.29 -6.55 28.70
C ASP A 247 -12.82 -7.98 28.57
N ALA A 248 -14.06 -8.25 28.98
CA ALA A 248 -14.64 -9.59 28.85
C ALA A 248 -14.92 -9.91 27.37
N LEU A 249 -15.43 -8.95 26.60
CA LEU A 249 -15.61 -9.10 25.15
C LEU A 249 -14.26 -9.27 24.43
N ARG A 250 -13.25 -8.47 24.81
CA ARG A 250 -11.89 -8.56 24.26
C ARG A 250 -11.28 -9.93 24.50
N LEU A 251 -11.39 -10.50 25.71
CA LEU A 251 -10.83 -11.81 26.04
C LEU A 251 -11.47 -12.94 25.21
N VAL A 252 -12.79 -12.89 25.01
CA VAL A 252 -13.49 -13.86 24.14
C VAL A 252 -13.03 -13.74 22.69
N ALA A 253 -12.89 -12.51 22.18
CA ALA A 253 -12.36 -12.26 20.84
C ALA A 253 -10.91 -12.75 20.70
N ALA A 254 -10.08 -12.57 21.72
CA ALA A 254 -8.67 -12.99 21.73
C ALA A 254 -8.52 -14.52 21.70
N ASP A 255 -9.36 -15.26 22.43
CA ASP A 255 -9.39 -16.72 22.37
C ASP A 255 -9.77 -17.24 20.98
N GLY A 256 -10.84 -16.67 20.40
CA GLY A 256 -11.26 -16.96 19.03
C GLY A 256 -10.15 -16.67 18.01
N ALA A 257 -9.54 -15.49 18.09
CA ALA A 257 -8.45 -15.08 17.20
C ALA A 257 -7.21 -15.97 17.35
N ARG A 258 -6.84 -16.35 18.59
CA ARG A 258 -5.73 -17.26 18.85
C ARG A 258 -5.98 -18.64 18.23
N SER A 259 -7.18 -19.19 18.37
CA SER A 259 -7.57 -20.44 17.72
C SER A 259 -7.50 -20.38 16.19
N VAL A 260 -7.84 -19.24 15.58
CA VAL A 260 -7.66 -19.01 14.13
C VAL A 260 -6.17 -19.00 13.76
N ALA A 261 -5.34 -18.27 14.51
CA ALA A 261 -3.90 -18.18 14.27
C ALA A 261 -3.22 -19.56 14.40
N ASP A 262 -3.58 -20.35 15.41
CA ASP A 262 -3.03 -21.69 15.63
C ASP A 262 -3.43 -22.65 14.48
N ARG A 263 -4.68 -22.60 14.00
CA ARG A 263 -5.12 -23.38 12.81
C ARG A 263 -4.35 -23.01 11.55
N ALA A 264 -4.04 -21.73 11.37
CA ALA A 264 -3.21 -21.22 10.29
C ALA A 264 -1.70 -21.45 10.50
N LYS A 265 -1.30 -22.11 11.61
CA LYS A 265 0.09 -22.42 11.97
C LYS A 265 0.97 -21.17 12.10
N VAL A 266 0.40 -20.08 12.62
CA VAL A 266 1.13 -18.86 12.94
C VAL A 266 2.16 -19.14 14.04
N GLY A 267 3.40 -18.69 13.85
CA GLY A 267 4.45 -18.83 14.84
C GLY A 267 4.25 -17.92 16.05
N ARG A 268 4.84 -18.29 17.19
CA ARG A 268 4.90 -17.45 18.40
C ARG A 268 6.33 -16.99 18.64
N THR A 269 6.49 -15.79 19.19
CA THR A 269 7.81 -15.26 19.56
C THR A 269 7.68 -14.32 20.76
N SER A 270 8.79 -14.00 21.42
CA SER A 270 8.84 -12.91 22.41
C SER A 270 9.42 -11.63 21.80
N ARG A 271 9.25 -10.50 22.49
CA ARG A 271 9.83 -9.21 22.06
C ARG A 271 11.35 -9.29 21.88
N ASP A 272 12.03 -9.98 22.80
CA ASP A 272 13.50 -10.06 22.80
C ASP A 272 14.01 -10.97 21.67
N GLU A 273 13.29 -12.04 21.36
CA GLU A 273 13.58 -12.88 20.18
C GLU A 273 13.32 -12.14 18.87
N ALA A 274 12.21 -11.39 18.78
CA ALA A 274 11.88 -10.58 17.62
C ALA A 274 12.95 -9.51 17.34
N ARG A 275 13.49 -8.87 18.40
CA ARG A 275 14.63 -7.94 18.28
C ARG A 275 15.88 -8.68 17.78
N ARG A 276 16.23 -9.80 18.40
CA ARG A 276 17.41 -10.58 18.03
C ARG A 276 17.37 -11.05 16.57
N TRP A 277 16.25 -11.58 16.09
CA TRP A 277 16.10 -11.98 14.69
C TRP A 277 16.27 -10.81 13.71
N ALA A 278 15.83 -9.61 14.08
CA ALA A 278 16.02 -8.42 13.25
C ALA A 278 17.49 -7.96 13.18
N ASP A 279 18.31 -8.26 14.20
CA ASP A 279 19.72 -7.88 14.28
C ASP A 279 20.68 -8.88 13.62
N GLU A 280 20.30 -10.16 13.55
CA GLU A 280 21.13 -11.26 12.99
C GLU A 280 21.40 -11.12 11.47
N ALA A 281 20.65 -10.29 10.75
CA ALA A 281 20.80 -9.98 9.31
C ALA A 281 20.85 -11.18 8.34
N VAL A 282 20.56 -12.41 8.80
CA VAL A 282 20.52 -13.62 7.95
C VAL A 282 19.29 -13.66 7.05
N ARG A 283 18.18 -13.08 7.51
CA ARG A 283 16.87 -13.08 6.84
C ARG A 283 16.29 -11.67 6.90
N THR A 284 15.46 -11.34 5.93
CA THR A 284 14.66 -10.11 5.98
C THR A 284 13.57 -10.30 7.04
N VAL A 285 13.57 -9.42 8.05
CA VAL A 285 12.57 -9.42 9.12
C VAL A 285 11.80 -8.10 9.11
N TYR A 286 10.49 -8.20 8.88
CA TYR A 286 9.56 -7.10 9.04
C TYR A 286 8.89 -7.18 10.40
N ARG A 287 8.85 -6.06 11.13
CA ARG A 287 8.19 -5.94 12.43
C ARG A 287 7.10 -4.89 12.32
N PHE A 288 5.85 -5.30 12.48
CA PHE A 288 4.68 -4.45 12.26
C PHE A 288 3.80 -4.37 13.49
N ASP A 289 3.44 -3.14 13.87
CA ASP A 289 2.33 -2.86 14.77
C ASP A 289 1.06 -2.78 13.92
N VAL A 290 0.11 -3.66 14.17
CA VAL A 290 -1.10 -3.80 13.35
C VAL A 290 -2.31 -3.06 13.88
N ARG A 291 -2.13 -2.28 14.96
CA ARG A 291 -3.16 -1.44 15.57
C ARG A 291 -3.42 -0.20 14.73
N THR A 292 -4.30 0.67 15.21
CA THR A 292 -4.57 1.94 14.53
C THR A 292 -3.33 2.85 14.50
N PRO A 293 -3.18 3.74 13.50
CA PRO A 293 -2.11 4.73 13.48
C PRO A 293 -2.08 5.59 14.76
N GLU A 294 -3.24 5.92 15.31
CA GLU A 294 -3.36 6.71 16.53
C GLU A 294 -2.81 5.96 17.76
N GLU A 295 -3.09 4.66 17.89
CA GLU A 295 -2.50 3.83 18.95
C GLU A 295 -0.98 3.67 18.79
N TYR A 296 -0.50 3.54 17.55
CA TYR A 296 0.93 3.48 17.27
C TYR A 296 1.64 4.76 17.69
N GLU A 297 1.14 5.92 17.27
CA GLU A 297 1.74 7.22 17.60
C GLU A 297 1.68 7.53 19.11
N ALA A 298 0.63 7.06 19.80
CA ALA A 298 0.50 7.21 21.25
C ALA A 298 1.52 6.38 22.04
N GLY A 299 1.93 5.23 21.52
CA GLY A 299 2.92 4.33 22.11
C GLY A 299 3.03 3.01 21.36
N HIS A 300 4.21 2.63 20.90
CA HIS A 300 4.49 1.40 20.15
C HIS A 300 5.75 0.67 20.62
N VAL A 301 5.87 -0.60 20.23
CA VAL A 301 7.02 -1.44 20.54
C VAL A 301 8.24 -0.97 19.74
N PRO A 302 9.40 -0.73 20.37
CA PRO A 302 10.56 -0.19 19.68
C PRO A 302 10.99 -1.01 18.45
N GLY A 303 11.18 -0.31 17.33
CA GLY A 303 11.56 -0.89 16.05
C GLY A 303 10.44 -1.62 15.28
N PHE A 304 9.20 -1.57 15.76
CA PHE A 304 8.01 -1.95 14.99
C PHE A 304 7.52 -0.74 14.19
N ARG A 305 7.02 -0.99 12.98
CA ARG A 305 6.45 0.03 12.09
C ARG A 305 4.94 -0.08 12.05
N SER A 306 4.23 1.04 11.97
CA SER A 306 2.78 1.03 11.76
C SER A 306 2.44 0.36 10.43
N ALA A 307 1.56 -0.66 10.49
CA ALA A 307 0.93 -1.28 9.33
C ALA A 307 -0.44 -1.84 9.76
N PRO A 308 -1.49 -0.99 9.81
CA PRO A 308 -2.81 -1.39 10.29
C PRO A 308 -3.27 -2.70 9.66
N GLY A 309 -3.69 -3.66 10.47
CA GLY A 309 -3.73 -5.07 10.06
C GLY A 309 -4.59 -5.36 8.83
N GLY A 310 -5.71 -4.66 8.65
CA GLY A 310 -6.55 -4.80 7.45
C GLY A 310 -5.84 -4.33 6.17
N GLN A 311 -5.06 -3.25 6.27
CA GLN A 311 -4.25 -2.74 5.16
C GLN A 311 -3.00 -3.59 4.92
N LEU A 312 -2.39 -4.13 5.97
CA LEU A 312 -1.28 -5.07 5.81
C LEU A 312 -1.72 -6.32 5.04
N VAL A 313 -2.93 -6.85 5.27
CA VAL A 313 -3.48 -7.96 4.47
C VAL A 313 -3.81 -7.49 3.05
N GLN A 314 -4.48 -6.34 2.89
CA GLN A 314 -4.92 -5.85 1.58
C GLN A 314 -3.76 -5.45 0.66
N GLU A 315 -2.69 -4.86 1.18
CA GLU A 315 -1.61 -4.24 0.43
C GLU A 315 -0.27 -4.87 0.83
N THR A 316 -0.24 -6.20 0.98
CA THR A 316 0.88 -6.94 1.59
C THR A 316 2.23 -6.61 0.97
N GLU A 317 2.33 -6.63 -0.35
CA GLU A 317 3.56 -6.30 -1.08
C GLU A 317 3.96 -4.83 -0.89
N MET A 318 3.02 -3.98 -0.45
CA MET A 318 3.34 -2.60 -0.14
C MET A 318 4.18 -2.45 1.12
N PHE A 319 3.98 -3.34 2.10
CA PHE A 319 4.68 -3.36 3.37
C PHE A 319 5.86 -4.33 3.37
N ALA A 320 5.69 -5.52 2.78
CA ALA A 320 6.64 -6.63 2.78
C ALA A 320 6.86 -7.18 1.35
N PRO A 321 7.58 -6.44 0.48
CA PRO A 321 7.81 -6.85 -0.90
C PRO A 321 8.78 -8.03 -1.06
N VAL A 322 9.60 -8.35 -0.06
CA VAL A 322 10.51 -9.50 -0.11
C VAL A 322 9.69 -10.79 0.12
N ARG A 323 9.49 -11.57 -0.94
CA ARG A 323 8.92 -12.91 -0.83
C ARG A 323 9.92 -13.82 -0.14
N GLY A 324 9.41 -14.76 0.66
CA GLY A 324 10.24 -15.57 1.55
C GLY A 324 10.76 -14.84 2.78
N ALA A 325 10.41 -13.57 3.03
CA ALA A 325 10.78 -12.88 4.28
C ALA A 325 9.99 -13.36 5.49
N ARG A 326 10.47 -13.00 6.69
CA ARG A 326 9.76 -13.20 7.96
C ARG A 326 9.01 -11.94 8.36
N VAL A 327 7.76 -12.11 8.79
CA VAL A 327 6.92 -11.04 9.35
C VAL A 327 6.64 -11.31 10.83
N ILE A 328 6.74 -10.28 11.66
CA ILE A 328 6.44 -10.34 13.09
C ILE A 328 5.43 -9.25 13.42
N LEU A 329 4.31 -9.63 14.04
CA LEU A 329 3.21 -8.73 14.34
C LEU A 329 3.10 -8.48 15.85
N ALA A 330 2.81 -7.24 16.22
CA ALA A 330 2.48 -6.83 17.57
C ALA A 330 1.09 -6.17 17.61
N ASP A 331 0.36 -6.46 18.68
CA ASP A 331 -0.82 -5.73 19.11
C ASP A 331 -0.84 -5.66 20.65
N SER A 332 -1.85 -5.03 21.22
CA SER A 332 -2.03 -4.89 22.68
C SER A 332 -3.31 -5.57 23.19
N ASP A 333 -3.97 -6.38 22.37
CA ASP A 333 -5.33 -6.89 22.61
C ASP A 333 -5.45 -8.40 22.42
N GLY A 334 -4.50 -9.03 21.72
CA GLY A 334 -4.51 -10.46 21.41
C GLY A 334 -5.44 -10.84 20.26
N VAL A 335 -6.06 -9.89 19.56
CA VAL A 335 -7.00 -10.14 18.46
C VAL A 335 -6.38 -9.77 17.13
N ARG A 336 -5.97 -8.51 16.97
CA ARG A 336 -5.61 -7.93 15.67
C ARG A 336 -4.40 -8.59 15.03
N ALA A 337 -3.32 -8.81 15.79
CA ALA A 337 -2.12 -9.49 15.33
C ALA A 337 -2.40 -10.97 15.01
N ASN A 338 -3.19 -11.66 15.82
CA ASN A 338 -3.56 -13.05 15.56
C ASN A 338 -4.38 -13.20 14.27
N MET A 339 -5.40 -12.35 14.08
CA MET A 339 -6.23 -12.38 12.88
C MET A 339 -5.44 -12.00 11.63
N THR A 340 -4.66 -10.91 11.68
CA THR A 340 -3.80 -10.51 10.56
C THR A 340 -2.76 -11.59 10.23
N ALA A 341 -2.08 -12.16 11.24
CA ALA A 341 -1.12 -13.24 11.02
C ALA A 341 -1.77 -14.46 10.37
N SER A 342 -3.00 -14.82 10.76
CA SER A 342 -3.68 -15.98 10.17
C SER A 342 -3.88 -15.83 8.65
N TRP A 343 -4.13 -14.60 8.17
CA TRP A 343 -4.26 -14.32 6.75
C TRP A 343 -2.91 -14.28 6.03
N LEU A 344 -1.89 -13.66 6.63
CA LEU A 344 -0.54 -13.67 6.06
C LEU A 344 -0.01 -15.11 5.94
N ALA A 345 -0.24 -15.96 6.94
CA ALA A 345 0.15 -17.37 6.91
C ALA A 345 -0.53 -18.12 5.75
N GLN A 346 -1.84 -17.93 5.57
CA GLN A 346 -2.61 -18.48 4.45
C GLN A 346 -2.14 -17.95 3.09
N MET A 347 -1.65 -16.71 3.02
CA MET A 347 -0.93 -16.15 1.86
C MET A 347 0.52 -16.64 1.73
N ASN A 348 0.89 -17.72 2.43
CA ASN A 348 2.19 -18.38 2.40
C ASN A 348 3.36 -17.49 2.87
N ILE A 349 3.11 -16.65 3.87
CA ILE A 349 4.13 -15.81 4.51
C ILE A 349 4.54 -16.43 5.85
N GLU A 350 5.85 -16.50 6.09
CA GLU A 350 6.39 -16.90 7.40
C GLU A 350 6.09 -15.80 8.42
N VAL A 351 5.11 -16.02 9.30
CA VAL A 351 4.60 -14.99 10.20
C VAL A 351 4.53 -15.44 11.65
N TYR A 352 4.90 -14.53 12.55
CA TYR A 352 4.87 -14.71 14.00
C TYR A 352 4.09 -13.59 14.68
N VAL A 353 3.49 -13.89 15.83
CA VAL A 353 2.91 -12.90 16.74
C VAL A 353 3.73 -12.84 18.01
N VAL A 354 3.98 -11.63 18.51
CA VAL A 354 4.69 -11.40 19.77
C VAL A 354 3.75 -11.67 20.94
N ASP A 355 4.12 -12.60 21.81
CA ASP A 355 3.42 -12.89 23.06
C ASP A 355 4.01 -12.11 24.24
N GLY A 356 3.17 -11.92 25.26
CA GLY A 356 3.59 -11.39 26.56
C GLY A 356 3.91 -9.90 26.59
N LEU A 357 3.50 -9.12 25.57
CA LEU A 357 3.60 -7.67 25.59
C LEU A 357 2.74 -7.09 26.71
N THR A 358 3.31 -6.11 27.41
CA THR A 358 2.69 -5.34 28.48
C THR A 358 2.62 -3.86 28.06
N ALA A 359 1.83 -3.05 28.76
CA ALA A 359 1.75 -1.61 28.49
C ALA A 359 3.12 -0.91 28.53
N ALA A 360 4.07 -1.40 29.34
CA ALA A 360 5.43 -0.85 29.42
C ALA A 360 6.27 -1.10 28.15
N ASP A 361 5.90 -2.06 27.32
CA ASP A 361 6.61 -2.37 26.08
C ASP A 361 6.26 -1.39 24.95
N PHE A 362 5.13 -0.67 25.07
CA PHE A 362 4.64 0.35 24.14
C PHE A 362 5.20 1.75 24.48
N ALA A 363 6.52 1.84 24.62
CA ALA A 363 7.20 3.02 25.16
C ALA A 363 7.65 4.05 24.12
N GLU A 364 7.87 3.65 22.86
CA GLU A 364 8.27 4.57 21.78
C GLU A 364 7.04 5.35 21.27
N LYS A 365 7.17 6.65 21.01
CA LYS A 365 6.04 7.53 20.65
C LYS A 365 6.32 8.31 19.37
N GLY A 366 5.24 8.73 18.70
CA GLY A 366 5.29 9.54 17.49
C GLY A 366 5.36 8.70 16.21
N ALA A 367 5.71 9.36 15.12
CA ALA A 367 5.83 8.73 13.81
C ALA A 367 6.97 7.69 13.77
N ALA A 368 6.89 6.78 12.80
CA ALA A 368 7.91 5.76 12.62
C ALA A 368 9.31 6.39 12.44
N PRO A 369 10.36 5.83 13.09
CA PRO A 369 11.71 6.34 12.91
C PRO A 369 12.17 6.18 11.46
N ALA A 370 13.15 7.01 11.07
CA ALA A 370 13.79 6.88 9.76
C ALA A 370 14.36 5.47 9.57
N ALA A 371 14.29 4.94 8.35
CA ALA A 371 14.87 3.65 8.04
C ALA A 371 16.38 3.64 8.36
N ARG A 372 16.87 2.53 8.92
CA ARG A 372 18.28 2.36 9.38
C ARG A 372 19.32 2.80 8.34
N PHE A 373 19.01 2.60 7.06
CA PHE A 373 19.89 2.96 5.95
C PHE A 373 19.26 3.98 5.00
N ALA A 374 18.39 4.86 5.51
CA ALA A 374 17.88 5.98 4.74
C ALA A 374 19.06 6.84 4.23
N PRO A 375 19.14 7.14 2.93
CA PRO A 375 20.17 8.02 2.40
C PRO A 375 19.95 9.44 2.91
N GLN A 376 21.05 10.16 3.14
CA GLN A 376 20.97 11.61 3.33
C GLN A 376 20.54 12.25 2.00
N PRO A 377 19.52 13.13 2.00
CA PRO A 377 19.18 13.90 0.81
C PRO A 377 20.40 14.71 0.35
N PRO A 378 20.64 14.84 -0.98
CA PRO A 378 21.73 15.66 -1.48
C PRO A 378 21.66 17.10 -0.98
N ASP A 379 22.81 17.70 -0.71
CA ASP A 379 22.92 19.13 -0.49
C ASP A 379 22.45 19.87 -1.76
N ALA A 380 21.64 20.91 -1.57
CA ALA A 380 21.12 21.74 -2.64
C ALA A 380 21.00 23.18 -2.14
N ASP A 381 21.24 24.14 -3.02
CA ASP A 381 20.96 25.54 -2.73
C ASP A 381 19.48 25.70 -2.40
N GLU A 382 19.18 26.43 -1.34
CA GLU A 382 17.81 26.63 -0.88
C GLU A 382 17.27 28.01 -1.26
N ILE A 383 15.95 28.11 -1.30
CA ILE A 383 15.24 29.37 -1.45
C ILE A 383 14.02 29.38 -0.52
N SER A 384 13.81 30.49 0.18
CA SER A 384 12.63 30.66 1.02
C SER A 384 11.37 30.90 0.19
N SER A 385 10.19 30.67 0.76
CA SER A 385 8.91 30.93 0.08
C SER A 385 8.75 32.41 -0.31
N ALA A 386 9.24 33.33 0.54
CA ALA A 386 9.18 34.77 0.28
C ALA A 386 10.07 35.20 -0.90
N GLU A 387 11.31 34.69 -0.96
CA GLU A 387 12.22 34.95 -2.08
C GLU A 387 11.69 34.35 -3.38
N LEU A 388 11.16 33.13 -3.35
CA LEU A 388 10.54 32.51 -4.51
C LEU A 388 9.34 33.35 -5.00
N ALA A 389 8.47 33.79 -4.09
CA ALA A 389 7.33 34.64 -4.44
C ALA A 389 7.75 35.95 -5.11
N ALA A 390 8.86 36.56 -4.67
CA ALA A 390 9.44 37.74 -5.32
C ALA A 390 10.00 37.41 -6.71
N LEU A 391 10.71 36.29 -6.88
CA LEU A 391 11.26 35.86 -8.17
C LEU A 391 10.17 35.53 -9.20
N LEU A 392 9.02 35.03 -8.77
CA LEU A 392 7.89 34.71 -9.65
C LEU A 392 7.18 35.95 -10.21
N GLN A 393 7.49 37.17 -9.72
CA GLN A 393 6.97 38.42 -10.30
C GLN A 393 7.63 38.80 -11.63
N SER A 394 8.67 38.08 -12.06
CA SER A 394 9.38 38.32 -13.31
C SER A 394 9.67 37.02 -14.05
N PRO A 395 9.75 37.03 -15.40
CA PRO A 395 10.07 35.83 -16.15
C PRO A 395 11.50 35.34 -15.86
N GLY A 396 11.71 34.03 -15.97
CA GLY A 396 13.03 33.42 -15.85
C GLY A 396 13.17 32.39 -14.73
N THR A 397 12.15 32.19 -13.89
CA THR A 397 12.12 31.10 -12.90
C THR A 397 11.05 30.09 -13.29
N VAL A 398 11.44 28.82 -13.41
CA VAL A 398 10.51 27.69 -13.61
C VAL A 398 10.46 26.87 -12.34
N VAL A 399 9.25 26.66 -11.81
CA VAL A 399 9.03 25.79 -10.65
C VAL A 399 8.65 24.40 -11.13
N LEU A 400 9.35 23.37 -10.66
CA LEU A 400 9.01 21.96 -10.89
C LEU A 400 8.47 21.36 -9.59
N ASP A 401 7.26 20.79 -9.65
CA ASP A 401 6.63 20.09 -8.53
C ASP A 401 6.69 18.58 -8.73
N PHE A 402 7.35 17.89 -7.80
CA PHE A 402 7.52 16.43 -7.75
C PHE A 402 6.58 15.76 -6.74
N THR A 403 5.59 16.47 -6.19
CA THR A 403 4.51 15.82 -5.42
C THR A 403 3.72 14.86 -6.33
N SER A 404 2.84 14.02 -5.78
CA SER A 404 1.97 13.19 -6.63
C SER A 404 1.03 14.06 -7.47
N SER A 405 0.66 13.61 -8.66
CA SER A 405 -0.23 14.37 -9.54
C SER A 405 -1.58 14.67 -8.87
N ALA A 406 -2.08 13.76 -8.03
CA ALA A 406 -3.28 13.98 -7.22
C ALA A 406 -3.11 15.16 -6.25
N ASN A 407 -1.95 15.26 -5.59
CA ASN A 407 -1.66 16.38 -4.68
C ASN A 407 -1.46 17.68 -5.46
N TYR A 408 -0.78 17.65 -6.60
CA TYR A 408 -0.62 18.81 -7.47
C TYR A 408 -1.99 19.34 -7.92
N VAL A 409 -2.85 18.48 -8.47
CA VAL A 409 -4.21 18.85 -8.90
C VAL A 409 -5.03 19.40 -7.73
N LYS A 410 -4.89 18.83 -6.53
CA LYS A 410 -5.55 19.36 -5.33
C LYS A 410 -5.07 20.79 -5.03
N ARG A 411 -3.75 21.01 -4.98
CA ARG A 411 -3.15 22.32 -4.66
C ARG A 411 -1.65 22.37 -4.99
N HIS A 412 -1.21 23.43 -5.68
CA HIS A 412 0.20 23.67 -6.00
C HIS A 412 0.56 25.17 -6.00
N ILE A 413 1.86 25.47 -6.09
CA ILE A 413 2.37 26.85 -6.22
C ILE A 413 1.96 27.42 -7.58
N PRO A 414 1.45 28.66 -7.68
CA PRO A 414 0.99 29.23 -8.94
C PRO A 414 2.05 29.15 -10.04
N GLY A 415 1.66 28.55 -11.17
CA GLY A 415 2.53 28.36 -12.32
C GLY A 415 3.61 27.27 -12.20
N ALA A 416 3.61 26.46 -11.14
CA ALA A 416 4.45 25.27 -11.06
C ALA A 416 4.08 24.23 -12.12
N TRP A 417 5.08 23.51 -12.62
CA TRP A 417 4.93 22.41 -13.57
C TRP A 417 5.03 21.08 -12.84
N PHE A 418 4.01 20.24 -12.94
CA PHE A 418 4.09 18.86 -12.47
C PHE A 418 5.06 18.06 -13.33
N ALA A 419 5.99 17.33 -12.69
CA ALA A 419 6.95 16.46 -13.37
C ALA A 419 7.14 15.14 -12.63
N ILE A 420 7.24 14.04 -13.40
CA ILE A 420 7.62 12.72 -12.89
C ILE A 420 9.13 12.57 -13.01
N ARG A 421 9.80 12.28 -11.88
CA ARG A 421 11.27 12.24 -11.80
C ARG A 421 11.89 11.20 -12.73
N SER A 422 11.26 10.03 -12.89
CA SER A 422 11.72 8.99 -13.83
C SER A 422 11.73 9.44 -15.30
N GLN A 423 10.96 10.49 -15.64
CA GLN A 423 10.80 11.04 -16.99
C GLN A 423 11.39 12.46 -17.15
N LEU A 424 12.32 12.86 -16.27
CA LEU A 424 12.86 14.22 -16.23
C LEU A 424 13.34 14.74 -17.59
N GLU A 425 14.11 13.93 -18.34
CA GLU A 425 14.65 14.34 -19.64
C GLU A 425 13.54 14.75 -20.61
N THR A 426 12.49 13.93 -20.74
CA THR A 426 11.33 14.24 -21.58
C THR A 426 10.50 15.41 -21.03
N ALA A 427 10.35 15.51 -19.70
CA ALA A 427 9.61 16.58 -19.06
C ALA A 427 10.27 17.95 -19.32
N LEU A 428 11.59 18.02 -19.23
CA LEU A 428 12.38 19.24 -19.43
C LEU A 428 12.21 19.84 -20.83
N HIS A 429 12.00 19.02 -21.86
CA HIS A 429 11.76 19.50 -23.23
C HIS A 429 10.44 20.26 -23.41
N LYS A 430 9.48 20.11 -22.49
CA LYS A 430 8.19 20.83 -22.54
C LYS A 430 8.21 22.14 -21.76
N LEU A 431 9.25 22.38 -20.97
CA LEU A 431 9.32 23.56 -20.11
C LEU A 431 9.66 24.80 -20.95
N PRO A 432 9.17 25.98 -20.55
CA PRO A 432 9.61 27.24 -21.15
C PRO A 432 11.09 27.49 -20.87
N ASP A 433 11.71 28.39 -21.63
CA ASP A 433 13.07 28.81 -21.32
C ASP A 433 13.13 29.46 -19.93
N ALA A 434 14.14 29.07 -19.17
CA ALA A 434 14.33 29.42 -17.77
C ALA A 434 15.74 29.97 -17.58
N ARG A 435 15.90 30.95 -16.69
CA ARG A 435 17.23 31.34 -16.19
C ARG A 435 17.64 30.48 -14.99
N ARG A 436 16.67 29.91 -14.28
CA ARG A 436 16.85 29.02 -13.12
C ARG A 436 15.64 28.11 -12.90
N TYR A 437 15.85 27.01 -12.19
CA TYR A 437 14.79 26.12 -11.73
C TYR A 437 14.67 26.15 -10.21
N VAL A 438 13.44 26.08 -9.72
CA VAL A 438 13.15 25.86 -8.30
C VAL A 438 12.34 24.59 -8.15
N LEU A 439 12.83 23.64 -7.39
CA LEU A 439 12.19 22.34 -7.20
C LEU A 439 11.40 22.34 -5.90
N THR A 440 10.20 21.77 -5.95
CA THR A 440 9.35 21.56 -4.79
C THR A 440 8.71 20.17 -4.81
N CYS A 441 8.22 19.76 -3.66
CA CYS A 441 7.21 18.73 -3.47
C CYS A 441 6.50 19.05 -2.14
N GLY A 442 5.68 18.14 -1.60
CA GLY A 442 4.98 18.38 -0.33
C GLY A 442 5.87 18.96 0.79
N SER A 443 7.03 18.34 1.04
CA SER A 443 7.95 18.68 2.14
C SER A 443 9.37 19.03 1.69
N SER A 444 9.61 19.22 0.40
CA SER A 444 10.94 19.31 -0.26
C SER A 444 11.76 18.01 -0.36
N LEU A 445 11.42 16.96 0.38
CA LEU A 445 12.25 15.75 0.49
C LEU A 445 12.57 15.10 -0.87
N LEU A 446 11.56 14.81 -1.70
CA LEU A 446 11.78 14.22 -3.02
C LEU A 446 12.47 15.20 -3.99
N ALA A 447 12.17 16.48 -3.87
CA ALA A 447 12.75 17.53 -4.71
C ALA A 447 14.28 17.63 -4.51
N ARG A 448 14.79 17.38 -3.30
CA ARG A 448 16.25 17.34 -3.04
C ARG A 448 16.95 16.24 -3.83
N PHE A 449 16.36 15.06 -3.93
CA PHE A 449 16.93 13.97 -4.73
C PHE A 449 16.87 14.26 -6.24
N ALA A 450 15.90 15.06 -6.70
CA ALA A 450 15.81 15.48 -8.10
C ALA A 450 16.75 16.64 -8.47
N ALA A 451 17.21 17.44 -7.49
CA ALA A 451 17.99 18.66 -7.75
C ALA A 451 19.29 18.42 -8.55
N PRO A 452 20.14 17.43 -8.20
CA PRO A 452 21.35 17.15 -8.97
C PRO A 452 21.04 16.71 -10.41
N GLU A 453 19.97 15.93 -10.62
CA GLU A 453 19.58 15.47 -11.96
C GLU A 453 19.13 16.64 -12.84
N VAL A 454 18.30 17.54 -12.31
CA VAL A 454 17.86 18.74 -13.05
C VAL A 454 19.04 19.66 -13.35
N ALA A 455 19.99 19.83 -12.41
CA ALA A 455 21.16 20.67 -12.62
C ALA A 455 22.04 20.12 -13.75
N VAL A 456 22.30 18.81 -13.77
CA VAL A 456 23.08 18.15 -14.82
C VAL A 456 22.37 18.23 -16.18
N LEU A 457 21.08 17.93 -16.24
CA LEU A 457 20.33 17.89 -17.51
C LEU A 457 20.13 19.27 -18.13
N THR A 458 20.05 20.33 -17.31
CA THR A 458 19.78 21.68 -17.81
C THR A 458 21.01 22.57 -17.90
N GLY A 459 22.06 22.30 -17.10
CA GLY A 459 23.20 23.20 -16.96
C GLY A 459 22.85 24.57 -16.35
N LYS A 460 21.67 24.70 -15.73
CA LYS A 460 21.16 25.95 -15.14
C LYS A 460 21.19 25.90 -13.61
N PRO A 461 21.17 27.05 -12.92
CA PRO A 461 21.02 27.10 -11.47
C PRO A 461 19.73 26.39 -11.02
N VAL A 462 19.86 25.53 -10.02
CA VAL A 462 18.75 24.80 -9.40
C VAL A 462 18.75 25.06 -7.91
N GLN A 463 17.60 25.49 -7.38
CA GLN A 463 17.37 25.64 -5.95
C GLN A 463 16.21 24.75 -5.50
N VAL A 464 16.17 24.38 -4.22
CA VAL A 464 15.06 23.64 -3.61
C VAL A 464 14.29 24.58 -2.68
N LEU A 465 12.97 24.59 -2.79
CA LEU A 465 12.12 25.38 -1.90
C LEU A 465 12.20 24.83 -0.47
N THR A 466 12.68 25.64 0.47
CA THR A 466 12.75 25.28 1.90
C THR A 466 11.35 24.92 2.42
N GLY A 467 11.20 23.72 2.98
CA GLY A 467 9.93 23.20 3.49
C GLY A 467 8.88 22.84 2.42
N GLY A 468 9.20 23.04 1.14
CA GLY A 468 8.34 22.68 0.01
C GLY A 468 6.99 23.42 -0.04
N THR A 469 6.04 22.83 -0.74
CA THR A 469 4.69 23.40 -0.93
C THR A 469 3.94 23.53 0.39
N ALA A 470 4.24 22.71 1.40
CA ALA A 470 3.67 22.85 2.75
C ALA A 470 4.06 24.19 3.39
N ALA A 471 5.35 24.56 3.40
CA ALA A 471 5.82 25.83 3.95
C ALA A 471 5.30 27.05 3.15
N TRP A 472 5.18 26.92 1.82
CA TRP A 472 4.56 27.95 0.98
C TRP A 472 3.12 28.25 1.42
N VAL A 473 2.33 27.21 1.70
CA VAL A 473 0.96 27.34 2.17
C VAL A 473 0.90 27.91 3.58
N GLU A 474 1.77 27.44 4.48
CA GLU A 474 1.84 27.92 5.86
C GLU A 474 2.18 29.42 5.91
N ALA A 475 2.99 29.90 4.97
CA ALA A 475 3.28 31.33 4.78
C ALA A 475 2.11 32.15 4.24
N GLY A 476 0.94 31.55 3.99
CA GLY A 476 -0.25 32.23 3.49
C GLY A 476 -0.16 32.71 2.04
N LEU A 477 0.81 32.17 1.27
CA LEU A 477 1.01 32.54 -0.13
C LEU A 477 -0.06 31.90 -1.04
N PRO A 478 -0.39 32.54 -2.18
CA PRO A 478 -1.45 32.06 -3.08
C PRO A 478 -1.11 30.68 -3.67
N VAL A 479 -2.14 29.92 -4.02
CA VAL A 479 -2.06 28.58 -4.59
C VAL A 479 -2.98 28.43 -5.80
N GLU A 480 -2.64 27.51 -6.69
CA GLU A 480 -3.49 27.06 -7.80
C GLU A 480 -4.00 25.63 -7.54
N SER A 481 -5.08 25.24 -8.22
CA SER A 481 -5.67 23.91 -8.22
C SER A 481 -6.04 23.52 -9.66
N GLY A 482 -6.21 22.23 -9.92
CA GLY A 482 -6.47 21.69 -11.26
C GLY A 482 -5.21 21.30 -12.02
N GLU A 483 -5.39 20.84 -13.25
CA GLU A 483 -4.31 20.43 -14.16
C GLU A 483 -3.76 21.63 -14.93
N THR A 484 -3.14 22.59 -14.24
CA THR A 484 -2.72 23.85 -14.87
C THR A 484 -1.53 23.66 -15.82
N ARG A 485 -0.46 22.97 -15.39
CA ARG A 485 0.77 22.75 -16.19
C ARG A 485 1.39 21.38 -15.94
N LEU A 486 1.25 20.48 -16.91
CA LEU A 486 1.76 19.10 -16.84
C LEU A 486 2.96 18.91 -17.77
N ALA A 487 4.18 18.81 -17.22
CA ALA A 487 5.36 18.45 -18.00
C ALA A 487 5.42 16.93 -18.27
N SER A 488 4.91 16.13 -17.31
CA SER A 488 4.76 14.68 -17.44
C SER A 488 3.28 14.26 -17.54
N PRO A 489 2.97 13.15 -18.24
CA PRO A 489 1.66 12.53 -18.13
C PRO A 489 1.41 12.04 -16.69
N ARG A 490 0.14 12.02 -16.26
CA ARG A 490 -0.26 11.58 -14.91
C ARG A 490 -0.34 10.05 -14.82
N ILE A 491 0.80 9.39 -14.91
CA ILE A 491 0.93 7.94 -14.79
C ILE A 491 1.51 7.50 -13.44
N ASP A 492 1.77 8.45 -12.53
CA ASP A 492 2.33 8.23 -11.20
C ASP A 492 1.37 7.53 -10.23
N ARG A 493 0.07 7.49 -10.57
CA ARG A 493 -0.97 6.80 -9.81
C ARG A 493 -1.93 6.09 -10.76
N TYR A 494 -2.25 4.84 -10.46
CA TYR A 494 -3.29 4.06 -11.13
C TYR A 494 -4.69 4.58 -10.74
N HIS A 495 -5.55 4.77 -11.73
CA HIS A 495 -6.94 5.17 -11.49
C HIS A 495 -7.78 3.98 -11.06
N ARG A 496 -7.73 3.68 -9.75
CA ARG A 496 -8.40 2.53 -9.13
C ARG A 496 -9.92 2.62 -9.30
N PRO A 497 -10.58 1.66 -9.99
CA PRO A 497 -12.04 1.68 -10.21
C PRO A 497 -12.89 1.63 -8.93
N TYR A 498 -12.25 1.29 -7.80
CA TYR A 498 -12.85 1.13 -6.48
C TYR A 498 -12.58 2.31 -5.52
N GLU A 499 -11.91 3.36 -5.97
CA GLU A 499 -11.69 4.59 -5.18
C GLU A 499 -12.41 5.78 -5.82
N GLY A 500 -13.05 6.63 -5.00
CA GLY A 500 -13.82 7.78 -5.49
C GLY A 500 -15.22 7.43 -6.00
N THR A 501 -15.90 8.41 -6.59
CA THR A 501 -17.33 8.33 -6.96
C THR A 501 -17.60 8.66 -8.42
N ASP A 502 -16.56 8.95 -9.18
CA ASP A 502 -16.58 9.46 -10.56
C ASP A 502 -16.13 8.41 -11.60
N ASN A 503 -15.88 7.17 -11.17
CA ASN A 503 -15.57 6.06 -12.07
C ASN A 503 -16.76 5.72 -12.98
N ALA A 504 -16.48 5.47 -14.26
CA ALA A 504 -17.47 4.99 -15.21
C ALA A 504 -18.00 3.59 -14.82
N ARG A 505 -19.28 3.34 -15.08
CA ARG A 505 -19.93 2.05 -14.77
C ARG A 505 -19.24 0.87 -15.47
N GLU A 506 -18.75 1.10 -16.67
CA GLU A 506 -18.04 0.11 -17.48
C GLU A 506 -16.70 -0.28 -16.83
N ALA A 507 -15.97 0.68 -16.28
CA ALA A 507 -14.72 0.43 -15.56
C ALA A 507 -14.96 -0.35 -14.25
N MET A 508 -16.03 0.00 -13.52
CA MET A 508 -16.45 -0.75 -12.34
C MET A 508 -16.84 -2.21 -12.67
N ASN A 509 -17.59 -2.44 -13.74
CA ASN A 509 -17.94 -3.79 -14.18
C ASN A 509 -16.71 -4.59 -14.61
N ALA A 510 -15.81 -3.97 -15.39
CA ALA A 510 -14.57 -4.60 -15.84
C ALA A 510 -13.67 -5.01 -14.65
N TYR A 511 -13.62 -4.20 -13.59
CA TYR A 511 -12.92 -4.53 -12.35
C TYR A 511 -13.49 -5.79 -11.68
N LEU A 512 -14.82 -5.91 -11.57
CA LEU A 512 -15.45 -7.09 -10.98
C LEU A 512 -15.23 -8.35 -11.82
N GLU A 513 -15.38 -8.24 -13.15
CA GLU A 513 -15.10 -9.34 -14.08
C GLU A 513 -13.64 -9.81 -13.99
N TRP A 514 -12.70 -8.88 -13.83
CA TRP A 514 -11.30 -9.20 -13.58
C TRP A 514 -11.11 -9.95 -12.25
N GLU A 515 -11.71 -9.50 -11.14
CA GLU A 515 -11.62 -10.19 -9.84
C GLU A 515 -12.11 -11.64 -9.96
N TYR A 516 -13.25 -11.91 -10.61
CA TYR A 516 -13.76 -13.28 -10.80
C TYR A 516 -12.80 -14.20 -11.57
N GLY A 517 -11.95 -13.64 -12.44
CA GLY A 517 -10.95 -14.39 -13.20
C GLY A 517 -9.66 -14.72 -12.44
N LEU A 518 -9.46 -14.20 -11.22
CA LEU A 518 -8.18 -14.27 -10.51
C LEU A 518 -7.81 -15.69 -10.06
N VAL A 519 -8.76 -16.51 -9.64
CA VAL A 519 -8.47 -17.90 -9.20
C VAL A 519 -7.89 -18.73 -10.34
N ALA A 520 -8.40 -18.56 -11.57
CA ALA A 520 -7.86 -19.23 -12.75
C ALA A 520 -6.46 -18.71 -13.12
N GLN A 521 -6.19 -17.41 -12.94
CA GLN A 521 -4.85 -16.84 -13.13
C GLN A 521 -3.86 -17.37 -12.09
N LEU A 522 -4.25 -17.49 -10.81
CA LEU A 522 -3.41 -18.10 -9.77
C LEU A 522 -3.00 -19.53 -10.15
N ALA A 523 -3.93 -20.32 -10.70
CA ALA A 523 -3.65 -21.68 -11.16
C ALA A 523 -2.65 -21.73 -12.34
N ARG A 524 -2.69 -20.75 -13.25
CA ARG A 524 -1.72 -20.64 -14.36
C ARG A 524 -0.35 -20.18 -13.89
N ASP A 525 -0.30 -19.22 -12.97
CA ASP A 525 0.95 -18.77 -12.35
C ASP A 525 1.61 -19.91 -11.56
N GLY A 526 0.87 -20.53 -10.63
CA GLY A 526 1.30 -21.71 -9.89
C GLY A 526 2.50 -21.50 -8.96
N THR A 527 2.82 -20.26 -8.56
CA THR A 527 3.92 -19.97 -7.61
C THR A 527 3.45 -19.49 -6.24
N HIS A 528 2.13 -19.26 -6.07
CA HIS A 528 1.61 -18.56 -4.90
C HIS A 528 1.75 -19.30 -3.57
N GLY A 529 1.57 -20.63 -3.57
CA GLY A 529 1.60 -21.45 -2.35
C GLY A 529 0.49 -21.13 -1.33
N PHE A 530 -0.47 -20.27 -1.69
CA PHE A 530 -1.63 -19.95 -0.86
C PHE A 530 -2.41 -21.20 -0.45
N HIS A 531 -2.96 -21.17 0.76
CA HIS A 531 -3.87 -22.17 1.27
C HIS A 531 -4.98 -21.49 2.08
N VAL A 532 -6.11 -22.15 2.27
CA VAL A 532 -7.23 -21.63 3.04
C VAL A 532 -7.59 -22.65 4.11
N ILE A 533 -7.63 -22.21 5.38
CA ILE A 533 -7.92 -23.09 6.54
C ILE A 533 -9.40 -23.42 6.70
#